data_AF-A0A2N6SWB6-F1
#
_entry.id   AF-A0A2N6SWB6-F1
#
_cell.length_a   1.000
_cell.length_b   1.000
_cell.length_c   1.000
_cell.angle_alpha   90.00
_cell.angle_beta   90.00
_cell.angle_gamma   90.00
#
_symmetry.space_group_name_H-M   'P 1'
#
loop_
_entity.id
_entity.type
_entity.pdbx_description
1 polymer ?
#
loop_
_entity_poly.entity_id
_entity_poly.type
_entity_poly.pdbx_seq_one_letter_code
_entity_poly.pdbx_strand_id
1 'polypeptide(L)'
;MARRTPVAPADIAARLSRQVDQHAGTWLVGDASASAADVSVPLHPPKIPTSSTDAESGAAFIRTWQATEQTWRKAGLSAEIHRRERNWRSWGVQTVPERVQITGADSICAAAGRRPEWRQWVSHRDALISAITESRGPEANSEEPLRSAMAATWKRWARLSDGEIEKLGAVVAWFLENPNSGLLPRAVAVRGVDGKWLEKHNSVVRRLVSGARGDESGGAGDLGLNRRPAMIRLRLLDPRLGPGWPSTDVSAPVTDLAGLWSTADRTDVGIVKQEPDRPHTAIIVENLETFISLPTGEFGGGAVAVWGAGYGATELARLRWLRECRVLYWGDLDAHGFGILNGLRGSDENLDVTSVLMDRGTFEAYADLAVRDPSATRASFIHLTAEEADALDALVVAGDKRLEQERIPWPEALRALRAAARRG
;
A
#
# COMPACT_ATOMS: atom_id res chain seq x y z
N MET A 1 -9.85 46.65 10.77
CA MET A 1 -10.97 45.73 10.44
C MET A 1 -10.83 45.29 9.00
N ALA A 2 -10.54 44.01 8.76
CA ALA A 2 -10.43 43.46 7.40
C ALA A 2 -11.74 43.68 6.61
N ARG A 3 -11.63 44.17 5.38
CA ARG A 3 -12.76 44.37 4.46
C ARG A 3 -13.43 43.00 4.21
N ARG A 4 -14.70 42.84 4.61
CA ARG A 4 -15.51 41.66 4.22
C ARG A 4 -16.15 41.96 2.87
N THR A 5 -15.68 41.29 1.83
CA THR A 5 -16.16 41.41 0.45
C THR A 5 -17.56 40.78 0.31
N PRO A 6 -18.49 41.37 -0.45
CA PRO A 6 -19.76 40.74 -0.80
C PRO A 6 -19.55 39.38 -1.44
N VAL A 7 -20.36 38.40 -1.06
CA VAL A 7 -20.27 37.02 -1.53
C VAL A 7 -21.23 36.85 -2.70
N ALA A 8 -20.70 36.59 -3.88
CA ALA A 8 -21.50 36.29 -5.05
C ALA A 8 -21.98 34.82 -5.02
N PRO A 9 -23.02 34.45 -5.79
CA PRO A 9 -23.45 33.05 -5.89
C PRO A 9 -22.35 32.08 -6.30
N ALA A 10 -21.42 32.50 -7.17
CA ALA A 10 -20.27 31.69 -7.58
C ALA A 10 -19.32 31.38 -6.41
N ASP A 11 -19.10 32.34 -5.50
CA ASP A 11 -18.30 32.12 -4.29
C ASP A 11 -18.95 31.10 -3.36
N ILE A 12 -20.29 31.07 -3.32
CA ILE A 12 -21.05 30.08 -2.57
C ILE A 12 -20.91 28.70 -3.21
N ALA A 13 -21.06 28.57 -4.53
CA ALA A 13 -20.85 27.29 -5.20
C ALA A 13 -19.45 26.70 -4.89
N ALA A 14 -18.39 27.52 -4.91
CA ALA A 14 -17.04 27.08 -4.57
C ALA A 14 -16.90 26.67 -3.08
N ARG A 15 -17.52 27.41 -2.16
CA ARG A 15 -17.56 27.07 -0.72
C ARG A 15 -18.30 25.75 -0.49
N LEU A 16 -19.47 25.58 -1.11
CA LEU A 16 -20.28 24.38 -1.02
C LEU A 16 -19.55 23.19 -1.64
N SER A 17 -18.84 23.36 -2.76
CA SER A 17 -18.04 22.27 -3.34
C SER A 17 -17.01 21.71 -2.36
N ARG A 18 -16.34 22.57 -1.59
CA ARG A 18 -15.41 22.12 -0.53
C ARG A 18 -16.11 21.38 0.59
N GLN A 19 -17.30 21.82 0.98
CA GLN A 19 -18.14 21.12 1.96
C GLN A 19 -18.56 19.73 1.45
N VAL A 20 -18.93 19.62 0.17
CA VAL A 20 -19.21 18.33 -0.48
C VAL A 20 -17.99 17.42 -0.40
N ASP A 21 -16.78 17.87 -0.74
CA ASP A 21 -15.57 17.04 -0.67
C ASP A 21 -15.18 16.59 0.75
N GLN A 22 -15.66 17.31 1.76
CA GLN A 22 -15.43 17.01 3.17
C GLN A 22 -16.48 16.02 3.73
N HIS A 23 -17.76 16.19 3.37
CA HIS A 23 -18.87 15.53 4.02
C HIS A 23 -19.61 14.48 3.16
N ALA A 24 -19.35 14.43 1.84
CA ALA A 24 -20.04 13.50 0.93
C ALA A 24 -19.95 12.04 1.37
N GLY A 25 -18.83 11.60 1.93
CA GLY A 25 -18.68 10.23 2.44
C GLY A 25 -19.74 9.87 3.49
N THR A 26 -19.99 10.77 4.44
CA THR A 26 -21.00 10.59 5.49
C THR A 26 -22.41 10.72 4.93
N TRP A 27 -22.65 11.69 4.05
CA TRP A 27 -23.97 11.87 3.42
C TRP A 27 -24.35 10.71 2.52
N LEU A 28 -23.39 10.08 1.84
CA LEU A 28 -23.68 8.94 0.98
C LEU A 28 -24.24 7.78 1.80
N VAL A 29 -23.65 7.44 2.94
CA VAL A 29 -24.02 6.21 3.67
C VAL A 29 -25.06 6.41 4.78
N GLY A 30 -25.32 7.65 5.20
CA GLY A 30 -26.22 7.97 6.31
C GLY A 30 -27.37 8.88 5.88
N ASP A 31 -28.56 8.31 5.65
CA ASP A 31 -29.75 9.07 5.22
C ASP A 31 -30.14 10.16 6.23
N ALA A 32 -29.99 9.88 7.53
CA ALA A 32 -30.20 10.86 8.59
C ALA A 32 -29.18 12.02 8.49
N SER A 33 -27.90 11.71 8.24
CA SER A 33 -26.85 12.72 8.05
C SER A 33 -27.03 13.52 6.76
N ALA A 34 -27.50 12.88 5.69
CA ALA A 34 -27.81 13.54 4.43
C ALA A 34 -28.99 14.51 4.58
N SER A 35 -30.04 14.08 5.27
CA SER A 35 -31.24 14.88 5.53
C SER A 35 -30.98 16.03 6.51
N ALA A 36 -30.17 15.79 7.54
CA ALA A 36 -29.77 16.79 8.54
C ALA A 36 -28.64 17.72 8.07
N ALA A 37 -28.09 17.52 6.87
CA ALA A 37 -27.05 18.38 6.34
C ALA A 37 -27.57 19.82 6.22
N ASP A 38 -26.83 20.77 6.78
CA ASP A 38 -27.24 22.16 6.83
C ASP A 38 -26.04 23.09 6.65
N VAL A 39 -26.15 24.03 5.72
CA VAL A 39 -25.11 25.01 5.45
C VAL A 39 -25.67 26.42 5.50
N SER A 40 -25.06 27.21 6.38
CA SER A 40 -25.31 28.63 6.60
C SER A 40 -24.16 29.47 6.05
N VAL A 41 -24.43 30.36 5.08
CA VAL A 41 -23.40 31.27 4.54
C VAL A 41 -23.84 32.74 4.64
N PRO A 42 -23.08 33.61 5.33
CA PRO A 42 -23.33 35.05 5.30
C PRO A 42 -22.92 35.64 3.95
N LEU A 43 -23.78 36.50 3.40
CA LEU A 43 -23.60 37.08 2.06
C LEU A 43 -22.82 38.40 2.04
N HIS A 44 -22.64 39.02 3.20
CA HIS A 44 -21.94 40.29 3.37
C HIS A 44 -22.42 41.37 2.38
N PRO A 45 -23.71 41.76 2.40
CA PRO A 45 -24.26 42.72 1.46
C PRO A 45 -23.42 44.02 1.46
N PRO A 46 -23.28 44.69 0.29
CA PRO A 46 -22.52 45.93 0.17
C PRO A 46 -22.89 46.97 1.23
N LYS A 47 -21.92 47.85 1.57
CA LYS A 47 -22.18 48.98 2.48
C LYS A 47 -23.19 49.94 1.87
N ILE A 48 -23.71 50.84 2.71
CA ILE A 48 -24.58 51.93 2.28
C ILE A 48 -23.87 52.68 1.14
N PRO A 49 -24.50 52.82 -0.04
CA PRO A 49 -23.88 53.49 -1.18
C PRO A 49 -23.45 54.92 -0.84
N THR A 50 -22.23 55.27 -1.24
CA THR A 50 -21.70 56.64 -1.13
C THR A 50 -21.56 57.33 -2.49
N SER A 51 -21.70 56.56 -3.57
CA SER A 51 -21.65 56.99 -4.98
C SER A 51 -22.71 56.27 -5.83
N SER A 52 -22.93 56.74 -7.06
CA SER A 52 -23.80 56.05 -8.03
C SER A 52 -23.29 54.66 -8.39
N THR A 53 -21.98 54.49 -8.54
CA THR A 53 -21.33 53.19 -8.80
C THR A 53 -21.54 52.18 -7.66
N ASP A 54 -21.52 52.65 -6.41
CA ASP A 54 -21.83 51.80 -5.24
C ASP A 54 -23.29 51.35 -5.24
N ALA A 55 -24.21 52.24 -5.64
CA ALA A 55 -25.64 51.95 -5.72
C ALA A 55 -25.94 50.92 -6.82
N GLU A 56 -25.31 51.07 -7.99
CA GLU A 56 -25.42 50.09 -9.08
C GLU A 56 -24.87 48.72 -8.69
N SER A 57 -23.73 48.68 -8.00
CA SER A 57 -23.14 47.45 -7.46
C SER A 57 -24.06 46.78 -6.43
N GLY A 58 -24.69 47.56 -5.55
CA GLY A 58 -25.69 47.08 -4.59
C GLY A 58 -26.94 46.50 -5.27
N ALA A 59 -27.46 47.20 -6.27
CA ALA A 59 -28.62 46.75 -7.04
C ALA A 59 -28.30 45.48 -7.87
N ALA A 60 -27.11 45.41 -8.47
CA ALA A 60 -26.64 44.23 -9.18
C ALA A 60 -26.51 43.01 -8.26
N PHE A 61 -26.01 43.20 -7.04
CA PHE A 61 -25.93 42.16 -6.01
C PHE A 61 -27.32 41.61 -5.65
N ILE A 62 -28.31 42.49 -5.41
CA ILE A 62 -29.69 42.09 -5.10
C ILE A 62 -30.29 41.31 -6.28
N ARG A 63 -30.19 41.82 -7.50
CA ARG A 63 -30.72 41.16 -8.72
C ARG A 63 -30.10 39.78 -8.93
N THR A 64 -28.79 39.66 -8.72
CA THR A 64 -28.06 38.38 -8.88
C THR A 64 -28.55 37.32 -7.89
N TRP A 65 -28.81 37.71 -6.64
CA TRP A 65 -29.36 36.82 -5.63
C TRP A 65 -30.84 36.47 -5.87
N GLN A 66 -31.66 37.40 -6.37
CA GLN A 66 -33.04 37.11 -6.77
C GLN A 66 -33.11 36.09 -7.93
N ALA A 67 -32.25 36.25 -8.95
CA ALA A 67 -32.16 35.31 -10.05
C ALA A 67 -31.69 33.92 -9.59
N THR A 68 -30.72 33.88 -8.66
CA THR A 68 -30.21 32.63 -8.07
C THR A 68 -31.30 31.92 -7.28
N GLU A 69 -32.04 32.61 -6.42
CA GLU A 69 -33.16 32.06 -5.65
C GLU A 69 -34.24 31.47 -6.56
N GLN A 70 -34.60 32.19 -7.63
CA GLN A 70 -35.58 31.70 -8.59
C GLN A 70 -35.08 30.44 -9.32
N THR A 71 -33.79 30.36 -9.63
CA THR A 71 -33.16 29.18 -10.24
C THR A 71 -33.18 28.00 -9.28
N TRP A 72 -32.81 28.21 -8.01
CA TRP A 72 -32.84 27.18 -6.97
C TRP A 72 -34.25 26.67 -6.70
N ARG A 73 -35.25 27.57 -6.64
CA ARG A 73 -36.66 27.21 -6.47
C ARG A 73 -37.17 26.37 -7.65
N LYS A 74 -36.86 26.75 -8.90
CA LYS A 74 -37.22 25.96 -10.09
C LYS A 74 -36.57 24.57 -10.09
N ALA A 75 -35.35 24.47 -9.57
CA ALA A 75 -34.62 23.21 -9.46
C ALA A 75 -35.00 22.38 -8.21
N GLY A 76 -35.95 22.86 -7.40
CA GLY A 76 -36.48 22.17 -6.22
C GLY A 76 -35.53 22.11 -5.02
N LEU A 77 -34.59 23.05 -4.90
CA LEU A 77 -33.66 23.07 -3.77
C LEU A 77 -34.36 23.55 -2.50
N SER A 78 -34.07 22.90 -1.38
CA SER A 78 -34.40 23.40 -0.06
C SER A 78 -33.38 24.46 0.36
N ALA A 79 -33.55 25.67 -0.17
CA ALA A 79 -32.69 26.82 0.09
C ALA A 79 -33.52 28.06 0.45
N GLU A 80 -33.15 28.73 1.53
CA GLU A 80 -33.79 29.95 2.01
C GLU A 80 -32.78 31.11 2.00
N ILE A 81 -33.18 32.25 1.43
CA ILE A 81 -32.39 33.48 1.49
C ILE A 81 -33.01 34.42 2.53
N HIS A 82 -32.36 34.50 3.70
CA HIS A 82 -32.74 35.44 4.72
C HIS A 82 -32.36 36.86 4.31
N ARG A 83 -33.32 37.76 4.48
CA ARG A 83 -33.22 39.15 4.06
C ARG A 83 -33.33 40.08 5.25
N ARG A 84 -32.74 41.26 5.10
CA ARG A 84 -32.81 42.32 6.09
C ARG A 84 -33.06 43.66 5.43
N GLU A 85 -33.89 44.48 6.07
CA GLU A 85 -34.10 45.85 5.66
C GLU A 85 -32.90 46.73 6.04
N ARG A 86 -32.46 47.54 5.10
CA ARG A 86 -31.43 48.56 5.30
C ARG A 86 -31.92 49.89 4.75
N ASN A 87 -31.86 50.93 5.58
CA ASN A 87 -32.16 52.28 5.15
C ASN A 87 -30.90 52.90 4.50
N TRP A 88 -30.99 53.24 3.22
CA TRP A 88 -29.96 53.97 2.48
C TRP A 88 -30.39 55.43 2.34
N ARG A 89 -29.59 56.34 2.91
CA ARG A 89 -29.92 57.78 3.04
C ARG A 89 -30.46 58.43 1.77
N SER A 90 -30.00 58.03 0.59
CA SER A 90 -30.41 58.60 -0.71
C SER A 90 -31.35 57.70 -1.53
N TRP A 91 -31.66 56.49 -1.06
CA TRP A 91 -32.34 55.45 -1.85
C TRP A 91 -33.45 54.72 -1.08
N GLY A 92 -33.77 55.20 0.13
CA GLY A 92 -34.84 54.65 0.97
C GLY A 92 -34.50 53.29 1.59
N VAL A 93 -35.54 52.61 2.08
CA VAL A 93 -35.42 51.28 2.68
C VAL A 93 -35.28 50.24 1.56
N GLN A 94 -34.20 49.45 1.62
CA GLN A 94 -33.90 48.38 0.68
C GLN A 94 -33.83 47.04 1.42
N THR A 95 -34.47 46.01 0.86
CA THR A 95 -34.40 44.64 1.39
C THR A 95 -33.22 43.93 0.75
N VAL A 96 -32.16 43.71 1.51
CA VAL A 96 -30.92 43.09 1.01
C VAL A 96 -30.82 41.63 1.47
N PRO A 97 -30.30 40.72 0.62
CA PRO A 97 -30.04 39.35 1.04
C PRO A 97 -28.82 39.35 1.97
N GLU A 98 -28.99 38.77 3.17
CA GLU A 98 -27.98 38.81 4.23
C GLU A 98 -27.33 37.44 4.44
N ARG A 99 -28.11 36.36 4.29
CA ARG A 99 -27.66 34.99 4.57
C ARG A 99 -28.38 34.00 3.67
N VAL A 100 -27.69 32.93 3.29
CA VAL A 100 -28.28 31.75 2.65
C VAL A 100 -28.22 30.58 3.62
N GLN A 101 -29.33 29.85 3.70
CA GLN A 101 -29.45 28.55 4.36
C GLN A 101 -29.78 27.51 3.30
N ILE A 102 -29.07 26.38 3.28
CA ILE A 102 -29.39 25.26 2.38
C ILE A 102 -29.40 23.98 3.20
N THR A 103 -30.52 23.25 3.12
CA THR A 103 -30.71 22.00 3.87
C THR A 103 -30.80 20.80 2.94
N GLY A 104 -30.28 19.67 3.41
CA GLY A 104 -30.18 18.42 2.67
C GLY A 104 -28.97 18.35 1.75
N ALA A 105 -28.28 17.21 1.76
CA ALA A 105 -27.10 16.96 0.94
C ALA A 105 -27.38 17.14 -0.56
N ASP A 106 -28.57 16.72 -1.05
CA ASP A 106 -28.99 16.91 -2.44
C ASP A 106 -29.03 18.39 -2.84
N SER A 107 -29.62 19.24 -1.98
CA SER A 107 -29.73 20.67 -2.22
C SER A 107 -28.35 21.34 -2.18
N ILE A 108 -27.51 20.95 -1.22
CA ILE A 108 -26.14 21.45 -1.06
C ILE A 108 -25.29 21.09 -2.29
N CYS A 109 -25.32 19.84 -2.74
CA CYS A 109 -24.60 19.38 -3.93
C CYS A 109 -25.13 20.05 -5.21
N ALA A 110 -26.45 20.25 -5.31
CA ALA A 110 -27.04 20.96 -6.43
C ALA A 110 -26.63 22.44 -6.47
N ALA A 111 -26.64 23.13 -5.32
CA ALA A 111 -26.18 24.51 -5.20
C ALA A 111 -24.68 24.66 -5.44
N ALA A 112 -23.89 23.61 -5.17
CA ALA A 112 -22.47 23.54 -5.54
C ALA A 112 -22.23 23.33 -7.05
N GLY A 113 -23.28 23.11 -7.85
CA GLY A 113 -23.16 22.77 -9.28
C GLY A 113 -22.78 21.31 -9.55
N ARG A 114 -22.87 20.43 -8.53
CA ARG A 114 -22.41 19.04 -8.58
C ARG A 114 -23.56 18.02 -8.59
N ARG A 115 -24.78 18.44 -8.98
CA ARG A 115 -25.96 17.56 -9.02
C ARG A 115 -25.73 16.27 -9.84
N PRO A 116 -25.17 16.32 -11.06
CA PRO A 116 -24.96 15.10 -11.85
C PRO A 116 -23.97 14.14 -11.17
N GLU A 117 -22.87 14.68 -10.65
CA GLU A 117 -21.84 13.91 -9.94
C GLU A 117 -22.39 13.27 -8.65
N TRP A 118 -23.15 14.04 -7.85
CA TRP A 118 -23.81 13.53 -6.65
C TRP A 118 -24.79 12.39 -6.95
N ARG A 119 -25.63 12.54 -8.00
CA ARG A 119 -26.55 11.47 -8.43
C ARG A 119 -25.81 10.21 -8.86
N GLN A 120 -24.69 10.35 -9.56
CA GLN A 120 -23.86 9.22 -9.94
C GLN A 120 -23.30 8.51 -8.69
N TRP A 121 -22.79 9.26 -7.71
CA TRP A 121 -22.27 8.67 -6.47
C TRP A 121 -23.35 7.94 -5.67
N VAL A 122 -24.56 8.50 -5.61
CA VAL A 122 -25.73 7.84 -4.99
C VAL A 122 -26.06 6.55 -5.74
N SER A 123 -26.10 6.58 -7.08
CA SER A 123 -26.31 5.37 -7.89
C SER A 123 -25.23 4.31 -7.65
N HIS A 124 -23.97 4.71 -7.53
CA HIS A 124 -22.85 3.80 -7.24
C HIS A 124 -22.97 3.18 -5.84
N ARG A 125 -23.36 3.99 -4.84
CA ARG A 125 -23.65 3.50 -3.49
C ARG A 125 -24.75 2.45 -3.54
N ASP A 126 -25.86 2.73 -4.20
CA ASP A 126 -27.02 1.85 -4.24
C ASP A 126 -26.68 0.52 -4.94
N ALA A 127 -25.92 0.58 -6.03
CA ALA A 127 -25.43 -0.62 -6.73
C ALA A 127 -24.51 -1.48 -5.83
N LEU A 128 -23.60 -0.85 -5.08
CA LEU A 128 -22.73 -1.56 -4.14
C LEU A 128 -23.52 -2.18 -2.99
N ILE A 129 -24.47 -1.44 -2.40
CA ILE A 129 -25.32 -1.96 -1.32
C ILE A 129 -26.14 -3.15 -1.83
N SER A 130 -26.75 -3.07 -3.01
CA SER A 130 -27.52 -4.17 -3.60
C SER A 130 -26.66 -5.43 -3.75
N ALA A 131 -25.50 -5.32 -4.42
CA ALA A 131 -24.60 -6.45 -4.66
C ALA A 131 -24.09 -7.09 -3.36
N ILE A 132 -23.79 -6.27 -2.34
CA ILE A 132 -23.29 -6.76 -1.05
C ILE A 132 -24.41 -7.43 -0.25
N THR A 133 -25.57 -6.80 -0.14
CA THR A 133 -26.69 -7.32 0.66
C THR A 133 -27.24 -8.63 0.08
N GLU A 134 -27.32 -8.76 -1.24
CA GLU A 134 -27.74 -10.01 -1.90
C GLU A 134 -26.83 -11.19 -1.52
N SER A 135 -25.52 -10.96 -1.38
CA SER A 135 -24.55 -12.01 -1.03
C SER A 135 -24.48 -12.37 0.47
N ARG A 136 -24.99 -11.53 1.38
CA ARG A 136 -24.88 -11.73 2.85
C ARG A 136 -25.96 -12.64 3.44
N GLY A 137 -27.05 -12.89 2.71
CA GLY A 137 -28.23 -13.59 3.25
C GLY A 137 -29.00 -12.79 4.32
N PRO A 138 -30.17 -13.28 4.77
CA PRO A 138 -31.07 -12.54 5.67
C PRO A 138 -30.60 -12.43 7.13
N GLU A 139 -29.57 -13.17 7.55
CA GLU A 139 -29.02 -13.16 8.92
C GLU A 139 -27.90 -12.12 9.13
N ALA A 140 -27.76 -11.17 8.20
CA ALA A 140 -26.61 -10.27 8.13
C ALA A 140 -26.45 -9.36 9.37
N ASN A 141 -25.20 -9.29 9.87
CA ASN A 141 -24.74 -8.36 10.91
C ASN A 141 -25.17 -6.92 10.62
N SER A 142 -25.23 -6.09 11.67
CA SER A 142 -25.43 -4.63 11.62
C SER A 142 -24.85 -3.99 10.35
N GLU A 143 -25.62 -3.13 9.70
CA GLU A 143 -25.19 -2.41 8.50
C GLU A 143 -24.14 -1.33 8.78
N GLU A 144 -23.91 -1.00 10.06
CA GLU A 144 -23.05 0.11 10.48
C GLU A 144 -21.57 -0.05 10.07
N PRO A 145 -20.93 -1.22 10.22
CA PRO A 145 -19.53 -1.41 9.79
C PRO A 145 -19.38 -1.29 8.27
N LEU A 146 -20.38 -1.74 7.49
CA LEU A 146 -20.41 -1.55 6.04
C LEU A 146 -20.55 -0.07 5.66
N ARG A 147 -21.45 0.67 6.31
CA ARG A 147 -21.58 2.13 6.12
C ARG A 147 -20.26 2.85 6.41
N SER A 148 -19.61 2.50 7.52
CA SER A 148 -18.29 3.06 7.88
C SER A 148 -17.22 2.76 6.82
N ALA A 149 -17.14 1.52 6.33
CA ALA A 149 -16.21 1.12 5.28
C ALA A 149 -16.46 1.86 3.95
N MET A 150 -17.73 1.98 3.54
CA MET A 150 -18.13 2.71 2.34
C MET A 150 -17.81 4.20 2.46
N ALA A 151 -18.14 4.84 3.60
CA ALA A 151 -17.80 6.23 3.87
C ALA A 151 -16.29 6.45 3.83
N ALA A 152 -15.48 5.58 4.43
CA ALA A 152 -14.05 5.79 4.47
C ALA A 152 -13.34 5.58 3.12
N THR A 153 -13.99 4.89 2.17
CA THR A 153 -13.46 4.61 0.84
C THR A 153 -14.15 5.38 -0.29
N TRP A 154 -15.10 6.27 0.04
CA TRP A 154 -15.96 6.96 -0.92
C TRP A 154 -15.22 7.62 -2.08
N LYS A 155 -14.11 8.32 -1.80
CA LYS A 155 -13.31 9.00 -2.83
C LYS A 155 -12.72 8.07 -3.89
N ARG A 156 -12.60 6.77 -3.57
CA ARG A 156 -12.03 5.74 -4.45
C ARG A 156 -13.10 5.06 -5.30
N TRP A 157 -14.24 4.68 -4.72
CA TRP A 157 -15.30 4.02 -5.48
C TRP A 157 -16.23 5.01 -6.20
N ALA A 158 -16.55 6.17 -5.61
CA ALA A 158 -17.54 7.09 -6.16
C ALA A 158 -17.19 7.62 -7.56
N ARG A 159 -15.90 7.66 -7.91
CA ARG A 159 -15.37 8.16 -9.21
C ARG A 159 -15.12 7.06 -10.25
N LEU A 160 -15.40 5.80 -9.91
CA LEU A 160 -15.31 4.71 -10.88
C LEU A 160 -16.38 4.90 -11.95
N SER A 161 -16.18 4.33 -13.14
CA SER A 161 -17.27 4.23 -14.13
C SER A 161 -18.29 3.19 -13.67
N ASP A 162 -19.51 3.25 -14.21
CA ASP A 162 -20.60 2.33 -13.88
C ASP A 162 -20.17 0.86 -13.99
N GLY A 163 -19.52 0.47 -15.10
CA GLY A 163 -18.99 -0.90 -15.26
C GLY A 163 -17.84 -1.28 -14.30
N GLU A 164 -17.14 -0.32 -13.71
CA GLU A 164 -16.12 -0.59 -12.68
C GLU A 164 -16.73 -0.72 -11.29
N ILE A 165 -17.86 -0.06 -11.05
CA ILE A 165 -18.69 -0.26 -9.84
C ILE A 165 -19.33 -1.64 -9.84
N GLU A 166 -19.87 -2.08 -10.98
CA GLU A 166 -20.42 -3.43 -11.14
C GLU A 166 -19.36 -4.50 -10.83
N LYS A 167 -18.14 -4.34 -11.37
CA LYS A 167 -17.00 -5.21 -11.03
C LYS A 167 -16.66 -5.18 -9.55
N LEU A 168 -16.64 -3.99 -8.94
CA LEU A 168 -16.36 -3.85 -7.51
C LEU A 168 -17.39 -4.59 -6.66
N GLY A 169 -18.69 -4.42 -6.97
CA GLY A 169 -19.76 -5.16 -6.31
C GLY A 169 -19.59 -6.67 -6.46
N ALA A 170 -19.34 -7.15 -7.69
CA ALA A 170 -19.15 -8.57 -7.98
C ALA A 170 -17.93 -9.17 -7.26
N VAL A 171 -16.82 -8.43 -7.15
CA VAL A 171 -15.62 -8.88 -6.42
C VAL A 171 -15.88 -8.93 -4.93
N VAL A 172 -16.55 -7.92 -4.35
CA VAL A 172 -16.89 -7.93 -2.93
C VAL A 172 -17.83 -9.10 -2.61
N ALA A 173 -18.88 -9.30 -3.42
CA ALA A 173 -19.80 -10.44 -3.29
C ALA A 173 -19.06 -11.78 -3.34
N TRP A 174 -18.14 -11.95 -4.31
CA TRP A 174 -17.34 -13.17 -4.42
C TRP A 174 -16.53 -13.46 -3.14
N PHE A 175 -15.92 -12.46 -2.51
CA PHE A 175 -15.16 -12.62 -1.26
C PHE A 175 -16.03 -12.82 -0.03
N LEU A 176 -17.31 -12.44 -0.07
CA LEU A 176 -18.27 -12.75 0.97
C LEU A 176 -18.72 -14.21 0.88
N GLU A 177 -18.91 -14.72 -0.33
CA GLU A 177 -19.23 -16.12 -0.61
C GLU A 177 -18.02 -17.07 -0.39
N ASN A 178 -16.80 -16.57 -0.57
CA ASN A 178 -15.56 -17.37 -0.52
C ASN A 178 -14.55 -16.83 0.51
N PRO A 179 -14.88 -16.78 1.82
CA PRO A 179 -14.14 -15.96 2.77
C PRO A 179 -12.70 -16.39 3.06
N ASN A 180 -12.40 -17.68 2.87
CA ASN A 180 -11.08 -18.30 3.05
C ASN A 180 -10.70 -19.12 1.81
N SER A 181 -10.91 -18.56 0.62
CA SER A 181 -10.71 -19.28 -0.64
C SER A 181 -9.33 -19.94 -0.78
N GLY A 182 -8.30 -19.41 -0.12
CA GLY A 182 -6.91 -19.90 -0.24
C GLY A 182 -6.33 -19.72 -1.65
N LEU A 183 -7.03 -18.99 -2.52
CA LEU A 183 -6.60 -18.74 -3.89
C LEU A 183 -5.51 -17.67 -3.92
N LEU A 184 -4.62 -17.77 -4.90
CA LEU A 184 -3.75 -16.66 -5.27
C LEU A 184 -4.61 -15.53 -5.89
N PRO A 185 -4.20 -14.25 -5.79
CA PRO A 185 -5.01 -13.13 -6.28
C PRO A 185 -5.45 -13.26 -7.75
N ARG A 186 -4.61 -13.84 -8.62
CA ARG A 186 -4.91 -14.02 -10.05
C ARG A 186 -5.82 -15.21 -10.37
N ALA A 187 -6.07 -16.09 -9.40
CA ALA A 187 -6.99 -17.22 -9.52
C ALA A 187 -8.43 -16.84 -9.14
N VAL A 188 -8.66 -15.62 -8.63
CA VAL A 188 -9.99 -15.10 -8.33
C VAL A 188 -10.73 -14.86 -9.66
N ALA A 189 -11.67 -15.74 -9.98
CA ALA A 189 -12.36 -15.77 -11.26
C ALA A 189 -13.66 -14.94 -11.22
N VAL A 190 -13.54 -13.62 -11.29
CA VAL A 190 -14.68 -12.71 -11.43
C VAL A 190 -14.74 -12.19 -12.88
N ARG A 191 -15.90 -12.27 -13.53
CA ARG A 191 -16.06 -11.87 -14.93
C ARG A 191 -15.68 -10.40 -15.12
N GLY A 192 -14.84 -10.12 -16.12
CA GLY A 192 -14.40 -8.76 -16.44
C GLY A 192 -13.33 -8.17 -15.50
N VAL A 193 -12.83 -8.97 -14.54
CA VAL A 193 -11.79 -8.58 -13.59
C VAL A 193 -10.51 -9.33 -13.93
N ASP A 194 -9.45 -8.60 -14.25
CA ASP A 194 -8.11 -9.19 -14.40
C ASP A 194 -7.31 -9.06 -13.09
N GLY A 195 -6.16 -9.75 -13.02
CA GLY A 195 -5.31 -9.71 -11.83
C GLY A 195 -4.80 -8.31 -11.46
N LYS A 196 -4.56 -7.43 -12.44
CA LYS A 196 -4.09 -6.06 -12.20
C LYS A 196 -5.18 -5.20 -11.60
N TRP A 197 -6.44 -5.46 -11.98
CA TRP A 197 -7.61 -4.80 -11.41
C TRP A 197 -7.68 -5.05 -9.89
N LEU A 198 -7.60 -6.31 -9.46
CA LEU A 198 -7.65 -6.63 -8.03
C LEU A 198 -6.48 -6.04 -7.26
N GLU A 199 -5.27 -6.05 -7.83
CA GLU A 199 -4.09 -5.40 -7.25
C GLU A 199 -4.32 -3.88 -7.05
N LYS A 200 -4.86 -3.20 -8.07
CA LYS A 200 -5.16 -1.75 -8.04
C LYS A 200 -6.25 -1.39 -7.03
N HIS A 201 -7.29 -2.21 -6.90
CA HIS A 201 -8.46 -1.94 -6.07
C HIS A 201 -8.43 -2.66 -4.71
N ASN A 202 -7.34 -3.36 -4.39
CA ASN A 202 -7.20 -4.23 -3.20
C ASN A 202 -7.62 -3.55 -1.89
N SER A 203 -7.18 -2.30 -1.70
CA SER A 203 -7.47 -1.56 -0.46
C SER A 203 -8.96 -1.21 -0.27
N VAL A 204 -9.69 -0.98 -1.37
CA VAL A 204 -11.14 -0.73 -1.34
C VAL A 204 -11.87 -2.03 -1.08
N VAL A 205 -11.52 -3.09 -1.83
CA VAL A 205 -12.11 -4.43 -1.70
C VAL A 205 -11.97 -4.94 -0.27
N ARG A 206 -10.75 -4.91 0.30
CA ARG A 206 -10.48 -5.35 1.69
C ARG A 206 -11.37 -4.66 2.71
N ARG A 207 -11.51 -3.33 2.58
CA ARG A 207 -12.27 -2.54 3.54
C ARG A 207 -13.77 -2.79 3.42
N LEU A 208 -14.30 -2.88 2.19
CA LEU A 208 -15.70 -3.21 1.96
C LEU A 208 -16.04 -4.63 2.43
N VAL A 209 -15.17 -5.62 2.16
CA VAL A 209 -15.35 -7.01 2.63
C VAL A 209 -15.31 -7.09 4.15
N SER A 210 -14.34 -6.43 4.81
CA SER A 210 -14.24 -6.36 6.27
C SER A 210 -15.51 -5.73 6.90
N GLY A 211 -15.93 -4.56 6.40
CA GLY A 211 -17.18 -3.92 6.86
C GLY A 211 -18.42 -4.78 6.60
N ALA A 212 -18.50 -5.44 5.44
CA ALA A 212 -19.59 -6.38 5.13
C ALA A 212 -19.56 -7.65 6.01
N ARG A 213 -18.40 -8.09 6.51
CA ARG A 213 -18.31 -9.18 7.49
C ARG A 213 -18.66 -8.73 8.92
N GLY A 214 -18.81 -7.42 9.17
CA GLY A 214 -19.13 -6.87 10.48
C GLY A 214 -17.90 -6.54 11.33
N ASP A 215 -16.72 -6.38 10.72
CA ASP A 215 -15.51 -6.00 11.43
C ASP A 215 -15.51 -4.49 11.75
N GLU A 216 -15.64 -4.19 13.05
CA GLU A 216 -15.74 -2.82 13.59
C GLU A 216 -14.38 -2.12 13.74
N SER A 217 -13.26 -2.83 13.56
CA SER A 217 -11.92 -2.25 13.71
C SER A 217 -11.61 -1.16 12.68
N GLY A 218 -12.43 -1.06 11.63
CA GLY A 218 -12.26 -0.10 10.53
C GLY A 218 -11.03 -0.37 9.66
N GLY A 219 -10.33 -1.47 9.92
CA GLY A 219 -9.12 -1.91 9.21
C GLY A 219 -9.42 -2.58 7.87
N ALA A 220 -8.38 -2.74 7.06
CA ALA A 220 -8.45 -3.58 5.87
C ALA A 220 -8.23 -5.04 6.29
N GLY A 221 -9.33 -5.78 6.46
CA GLY A 221 -9.29 -7.20 6.82
C GLY A 221 -8.65 -8.09 5.75
N ASP A 222 -8.30 -9.31 6.14
CA ASP A 222 -7.78 -10.30 5.20
C ASP A 222 -8.91 -10.83 4.28
N LEU A 223 -8.58 -10.98 3.00
CA LEU A 223 -9.48 -11.54 1.98
C LEU A 223 -9.48 -13.07 1.99
N GLY A 224 -8.64 -13.70 2.82
CA GLY A 224 -8.45 -15.15 2.81
C GLY A 224 -7.80 -15.65 1.52
N LEU A 225 -7.01 -14.77 0.87
CA LEU A 225 -6.19 -15.12 -0.28
C LEU A 225 -4.85 -15.66 0.19
N ASN A 226 -4.35 -16.66 -0.53
CA ASN A 226 -3.00 -17.14 -0.32
C ASN A 226 -1.99 -16.20 -0.99
N ARG A 227 -0.77 -16.20 -0.46
CA ARG A 227 0.36 -15.48 -1.07
C ARG A 227 1.15 -16.46 -1.90
N ARG A 228 1.85 -15.97 -2.93
CA ARG A 228 2.83 -16.81 -3.62
C ARG A 228 3.85 -17.30 -2.58
N PRO A 229 4.13 -18.61 -2.51
CA PRO A 229 5.14 -19.10 -1.59
C PRO A 229 6.47 -18.42 -1.90
N ALA A 230 7.24 -18.12 -0.85
CA ALA A 230 8.58 -17.61 -1.01
C ALA A 230 9.43 -18.70 -1.67
N MET A 231 9.99 -18.40 -2.85
CA MET A 231 10.81 -19.34 -3.60
C MET A 231 12.28 -19.09 -3.30
N ILE A 232 13.00 -20.15 -2.97
CA ILE A 232 14.45 -20.10 -2.76
C ILE A 232 15.09 -21.02 -3.80
N ARG A 233 16.24 -20.59 -4.32
CA ARG A 233 17.10 -21.41 -5.17
C ARG A 233 18.24 -21.95 -4.31
N LEU A 234 18.41 -23.26 -4.34
CA LEU A 234 19.39 -24.01 -3.59
C LEU A 234 20.30 -24.71 -4.61
N ARG A 235 21.61 -24.61 -4.41
CA ARG A 235 22.58 -25.37 -5.18
C ARG A 235 23.47 -26.19 -4.27
N LEU A 236 23.56 -27.48 -4.53
CA LEU A 236 24.46 -28.40 -3.82
C LEU A 236 25.87 -28.21 -4.38
N LEU A 237 26.75 -27.64 -3.56
CA LEU A 237 28.16 -27.47 -3.91
C LEU A 237 28.95 -28.73 -3.56
N ASP A 238 28.50 -29.52 -2.60
CA ASP A 238 28.94 -30.90 -2.40
C ASP A 238 27.94 -31.89 -3.05
N PRO A 239 28.33 -32.60 -4.12
CA PRO A 239 27.46 -33.57 -4.80
C PRO A 239 26.95 -34.70 -3.90
N ARG A 240 27.61 -34.99 -2.77
CA ARG A 240 27.21 -36.05 -1.83
C ARG A 240 25.95 -35.72 -1.02
N LEU A 241 25.57 -34.44 -0.96
CA LEU A 241 24.37 -33.96 -0.27
C LEU A 241 23.06 -34.30 -1.01
N GLY A 242 23.15 -34.72 -2.28
CA GLY A 242 22.00 -34.88 -3.14
C GLY A 242 21.09 -36.01 -2.68
N PRO A 243 19.77 -35.79 -2.51
CA PRO A 243 18.80 -36.85 -2.23
C PRO A 243 18.52 -37.75 -3.45
N GLY A 244 19.49 -37.92 -4.35
CA GLY A 244 19.35 -38.62 -5.63
C GLY A 244 18.71 -37.79 -6.76
N TRP A 245 18.68 -36.46 -6.64
CA TRP A 245 18.13 -35.58 -7.68
C TRP A 245 19.01 -35.53 -8.94
N PRO A 246 18.42 -35.37 -10.14
CA PRO A 246 19.18 -35.28 -11.39
C PRO A 246 19.94 -33.96 -11.53
N SER A 247 19.56 -32.92 -10.77
CA SER A 247 20.20 -31.60 -10.75
C SER A 247 20.66 -31.25 -9.35
N THR A 248 21.83 -30.64 -9.23
CA THR A 248 22.32 -30.02 -8.00
C THR A 248 21.81 -28.61 -7.81
N ASP A 249 21.07 -28.03 -8.76
CA ASP A 249 20.50 -26.69 -8.70
C ASP A 249 18.96 -26.76 -8.83
N VAL A 250 18.25 -26.31 -7.79
CA VAL A 250 16.80 -26.42 -7.66
C VAL A 250 16.21 -25.13 -7.11
N SER A 251 15.08 -24.69 -7.67
CA SER A 251 14.25 -23.65 -7.08
C SER A 251 12.93 -24.24 -6.57
N ALA A 252 12.63 -24.04 -5.29
CA ALA A 252 11.45 -24.59 -4.64
C ALA A 252 10.93 -23.64 -3.55
N PRO A 253 9.66 -23.80 -3.12
CA PRO A 253 9.14 -23.12 -1.94
C PRO A 253 10.04 -23.32 -0.72
N VAL A 254 10.22 -22.27 0.07
CA VAL A 254 11.00 -22.31 1.32
C VAL A 254 10.53 -23.41 2.27
N THR A 255 9.22 -23.71 2.30
CA THR A 255 8.63 -24.77 3.11
C THR A 255 9.14 -26.14 2.72
N ASP A 256 9.30 -26.39 1.42
CA ASP A 256 9.74 -27.68 0.89
C ASP A 256 11.23 -27.85 1.17
N LEU A 257 12.01 -26.78 1.00
CA LEU A 257 13.44 -26.78 1.30
C LEU A 257 13.75 -26.85 2.81
N ALA A 258 12.86 -26.36 3.67
CA ALA A 258 13.00 -26.45 5.12
C ALA A 258 12.91 -27.90 5.63
N GLY A 259 12.17 -28.77 4.92
CA GLY A 259 11.98 -30.18 5.25
C GLY A 259 13.06 -31.12 4.73
N LEU A 260 13.90 -30.69 3.77
CA LEU A 260 14.83 -31.56 3.01
C LEU A 260 15.72 -32.47 3.87
N TRP A 261 16.19 -31.97 5.02
CA TRP A 261 17.09 -32.70 5.93
C TRP A 261 16.49 -32.90 7.33
N SER A 262 15.17 -32.76 7.49
CA SER A 262 14.49 -33.01 8.77
C SER A 262 14.33 -34.52 9.04
N THR A 263 14.56 -34.93 10.29
CA THR A 263 14.45 -36.32 10.75
C THR A 263 13.02 -36.86 10.81
N ALA A 264 12.00 -36.02 10.71
CA ALA A 264 10.62 -36.38 11.05
C ALA A 264 9.73 -36.86 9.87
N ASP A 265 10.13 -36.66 8.61
CA ASP A 265 9.21 -36.78 7.45
C ASP A 265 9.50 -37.94 6.48
N ARG A 266 10.18 -39.01 6.93
CA ARG A 266 10.67 -40.09 6.03
C ARG A 266 9.97 -41.44 6.16
N THR A 267 8.69 -41.48 6.55
CA THR A 267 7.92 -42.74 6.52
C THR A 267 7.45 -43.16 5.12
N ASP A 268 7.37 -42.25 4.13
CA ASP A 268 6.72 -42.55 2.84
C ASP A 268 7.56 -42.33 1.56
N VAL A 269 8.85 -42.02 1.66
CA VAL A 269 9.72 -41.94 0.46
C VAL A 269 10.74 -43.07 0.50
N GLY A 270 10.45 -44.11 -0.30
CA GLY A 270 11.15 -45.38 -0.33
C GLY A 270 12.67 -45.29 -0.28
N ILE A 271 13.23 -46.13 0.61
CA ILE A 271 14.56 -46.73 0.56
C ILE A 271 15.68 -45.78 0.11
N VAL A 272 16.14 -44.92 1.01
CA VAL A 272 17.54 -44.47 0.99
C VAL A 272 18.26 -45.24 2.09
N LYS A 273 19.17 -46.14 1.71
CA LYS A 273 19.89 -47.05 2.64
C LYS A 273 21.00 -46.38 3.46
N GLN A 274 21.31 -45.11 3.20
CA GLN A 274 22.26 -44.29 3.96
C GLN A 274 21.68 -42.89 4.14
N GLU A 275 21.85 -42.29 5.31
CA GLU A 275 21.50 -40.88 5.49
C GLU A 275 22.35 -40.04 4.52
N PRO A 276 21.76 -39.16 3.69
CA PRO A 276 22.57 -38.17 2.97
C PRO A 276 23.28 -37.30 4.00
N ASP A 277 24.55 -36.98 3.74
CA ASP A 277 25.30 -36.03 4.56
C ASP A 277 24.47 -34.74 4.70
N ARG A 278 24.52 -34.10 5.87
CA ARG A 278 23.82 -32.83 6.12
C ARG A 278 24.66 -31.65 5.63
N PRO A 279 24.03 -30.53 5.25
CA PRO A 279 24.78 -29.31 5.00
C PRO A 279 25.42 -28.83 6.31
N HIS A 280 26.70 -28.48 6.25
CA HIS A 280 27.44 -27.86 7.36
C HIS A 280 27.92 -26.44 7.02
N THR A 281 27.93 -26.08 5.73
CA THR A 281 28.29 -24.74 5.26
C THR A 281 27.26 -24.25 4.25
N ALA A 282 26.66 -23.10 4.52
CA ALA A 282 25.72 -22.45 3.63
C ALA A 282 26.32 -21.13 3.11
N ILE A 283 26.46 -21.01 1.80
CA ILE A 283 26.94 -19.80 1.12
C ILE A 283 25.73 -19.05 0.57
N ILE A 284 25.39 -17.93 1.18
CA ILE A 284 24.27 -17.07 0.78
C ILE A 284 24.84 -15.90 -0.03
N VAL A 285 24.34 -15.74 -1.25
CA VAL A 285 24.75 -14.65 -2.14
C VAL A 285 23.53 -13.92 -2.69
N GLU A 286 23.64 -12.62 -2.94
CA GLU A 286 22.53 -11.80 -3.45
C GLU A 286 22.41 -11.85 -4.97
N ASN A 287 23.54 -11.84 -5.68
CA ASN A 287 23.57 -11.83 -7.14
C ASN A 287 23.42 -13.25 -7.73
N LEU A 288 22.55 -13.39 -8.74
CA LEU A 288 22.22 -14.68 -9.35
C LEU A 288 23.39 -15.23 -10.18
N GLU A 289 24.08 -14.37 -10.91
CA GLU A 289 25.23 -14.69 -11.75
C GLU A 289 26.38 -15.21 -10.89
N THR A 290 26.58 -14.63 -9.71
CA THR A 290 27.50 -15.17 -8.71
C THR A 290 27.06 -16.55 -8.23
N PHE A 291 25.79 -16.72 -7.85
CA PHE A 291 25.25 -18.00 -7.39
C PHE A 291 25.49 -19.15 -8.39
N ILE A 292 25.22 -18.91 -9.68
CA ILE A 292 25.44 -19.92 -10.73
C ILE A 292 26.91 -20.12 -11.09
N SER A 293 27.79 -19.18 -10.73
CA SER A 293 29.23 -19.27 -10.97
C SER A 293 29.97 -20.07 -9.90
N LEU A 294 29.37 -20.31 -8.72
CA LEU A 294 30.00 -21.06 -7.63
C LEU A 294 30.38 -22.49 -8.06
N PRO A 295 31.66 -22.88 -7.97
CA PRO A 295 32.12 -24.21 -8.38
C PRO A 295 31.77 -25.29 -7.36
N THR A 296 31.40 -26.47 -7.85
CA THR A 296 31.14 -27.65 -7.02
C THR A 296 32.46 -28.28 -6.53
N GLY A 297 32.48 -28.78 -5.30
CA GLY A 297 33.58 -29.56 -4.72
C GLY A 297 34.71 -28.72 -4.09
N GLU A 298 34.60 -27.40 -4.06
CA GLU A 298 35.71 -26.53 -3.64
C GLU A 298 35.54 -25.88 -2.25
N PHE A 299 34.37 -26.03 -1.65
CA PHE A 299 33.97 -25.37 -0.40
C PHE A 299 33.89 -26.32 0.80
N GLY A 300 34.50 -27.51 0.69
CA GLY A 300 34.48 -28.53 1.74
C GLY A 300 33.26 -29.45 1.67
N GLY A 301 33.22 -30.41 2.59
CA GLY A 301 32.13 -31.37 2.68
C GLY A 301 30.87 -30.72 3.24
N GLY A 302 29.71 -31.01 2.64
CA GLY A 302 28.44 -30.48 3.09
C GLY A 302 28.20 -29.00 2.75
N ALA A 303 28.81 -28.49 1.69
CA ALA A 303 28.58 -27.12 1.23
C ALA A 303 27.34 -27.00 0.33
N VAL A 304 26.53 -25.97 0.58
CA VAL A 304 25.40 -25.55 -0.27
C VAL A 304 25.46 -24.06 -0.55
N ALA A 305 24.97 -23.63 -1.70
CA ALA A 305 24.69 -22.24 -2.02
C ALA A 305 23.19 -21.96 -1.92
N VAL A 306 22.83 -20.78 -1.44
CA VAL A 306 21.44 -20.33 -1.31
C VAL A 306 21.30 -18.96 -1.95
N TRP A 307 20.26 -18.79 -2.76
CA TRP A 307 19.89 -17.54 -3.39
C TRP A 307 18.37 -17.35 -3.34
N GLY A 308 17.90 -16.12 -3.17
CA GLY A 308 16.47 -15.81 -3.22
C GLY A 308 16.26 -14.38 -3.71
N ALA A 309 15.57 -14.21 -4.84
CA ALA A 309 15.29 -12.92 -5.45
C ALA A 309 14.52 -11.98 -4.50
N GLY A 310 15.24 -11.17 -3.71
CA GLY A 310 14.65 -10.15 -2.83
C GLY A 310 13.91 -10.70 -1.61
N TYR A 311 14.13 -11.97 -1.23
CA TYR A 311 13.59 -12.51 0.02
C TYR A 311 14.53 -12.17 1.17
N GLY A 312 14.02 -11.42 2.14
CA GLY A 312 14.79 -11.01 3.31
C GLY A 312 15.10 -12.17 4.27
N ALA A 313 15.94 -11.88 5.25
CA ALA A 313 16.37 -12.80 6.31
C ALA A 313 15.24 -13.62 6.97
N THR A 314 14.03 -13.08 7.05
CA THR A 314 12.85 -13.74 7.61
C THR A 314 12.48 -15.04 6.88
N GLU A 315 12.58 -15.08 5.55
CA GLU A 315 12.27 -16.31 4.80
C GLU A 315 13.39 -17.34 4.96
N LEU A 316 14.65 -16.89 4.93
CA LEU A 316 15.81 -17.77 5.17
C LEU A 316 15.80 -18.40 6.57
N ALA A 317 15.32 -17.67 7.59
CA ALA A 317 15.17 -18.20 8.96
C ALA A 317 14.21 -19.41 9.05
N ARG A 318 13.34 -19.64 8.06
CA ARG A 318 12.48 -20.83 7.98
C ARG A 318 13.27 -22.09 7.61
N LEU A 319 14.43 -21.95 6.96
CA LEU A 319 15.33 -23.06 6.66
C LEU A 319 16.05 -23.49 7.94
N ARG A 320 15.39 -24.29 8.79
CA ARG A 320 15.89 -24.65 10.12
C ARG A 320 17.28 -25.31 10.10
N TRP A 321 17.62 -26.02 9.03
CA TRP A 321 18.94 -26.64 8.86
C TRP A 321 20.09 -25.62 8.72
N LEU A 322 19.80 -24.34 8.41
CA LEU A 322 20.83 -23.27 8.44
C LEU A 322 21.40 -23.04 9.84
N ARG A 323 20.68 -23.42 10.90
CA ARG A 323 21.13 -23.31 12.30
C ARG A 323 22.25 -24.29 12.63
N GLU A 324 22.29 -25.40 11.90
CA GLU A 324 23.35 -26.41 12.00
C GLU A 324 24.51 -26.10 11.05
N CYS A 325 24.35 -25.07 10.20
CA CYS A 325 25.37 -24.64 9.26
C CYS A 325 26.15 -23.44 9.81
N ARG A 326 27.42 -23.39 9.44
CA ARG A 326 28.11 -22.13 9.32
C ARG A 326 27.57 -21.38 8.10
N VAL A 327 27.12 -20.14 8.29
CA VAL A 327 26.55 -19.33 7.21
C VAL A 327 27.59 -18.31 6.75
N LEU A 328 27.95 -18.37 5.47
CA LEU A 328 28.76 -17.37 4.79
C LEU A 328 27.84 -16.48 3.98
N TYR A 329 27.82 -15.18 4.27
CA TYR A 329 27.01 -14.21 3.56
C TYR A 329 27.89 -13.31 2.70
N TRP A 330 27.54 -13.14 1.43
CA TRP A 330 28.19 -12.16 0.55
C TRP A 330 27.13 -11.39 -0.26
N GLY A 331 26.92 -10.15 0.16
CA GLY A 331 26.01 -9.20 -0.46
C GLY A 331 26.74 -8.06 -1.18
N ASP A 332 25.95 -7.13 -1.71
CA ASP A 332 26.46 -5.84 -2.18
C ASP A 332 27.00 -5.03 -0.98
N LEU A 333 28.07 -4.27 -1.21
CA LEU A 333 28.55 -3.26 -0.27
C LEU A 333 27.67 -2.01 -0.41
N ASP A 334 26.48 -2.08 0.18
CA ASP A 334 25.51 -0.97 0.33
C ASP A 334 24.64 -1.14 1.58
N ALA A 335 23.78 -0.16 1.85
CA ALA A 335 22.89 -0.20 3.02
C ALA A 335 21.87 -1.36 2.96
N HIS A 336 21.49 -1.84 1.79
CA HIS A 336 20.54 -2.94 1.64
C HIS A 336 21.19 -4.30 1.97
N GLY A 337 22.39 -4.57 1.45
CA GLY A 337 23.15 -5.78 1.75
C GLY A 337 23.52 -5.89 3.22
N PHE A 338 23.93 -4.78 3.86
CA PHE A 338 24.11 -4.74 5.32
C PHE A 338 22.78 -4.92 6.08
N GLY A 339 21.67 -4.44 5.53
CA GLY A 339 20.33 -4.67 6.09
C GLY A 339 19.92 -6.14 6.11
N ILE A 340 20.22 -6.90 5.04
CA ILE A 340 20.00 -8.34 4.98
C ILE A 340 20.91 -9.05 5.99
N LEU A 341 22.20 -8.72 6.03
CA LEU A 341 23.15 -9.29 7.00
C LEU A 341 22.69 -9.08 8.45
N ASN A 342 22.30 -7.85 8.77
CA ASN A 342 21.73 -7.50 10.08
C ASN A 342 20.46 -8.31 10.36
N GLY A 343 19.58 -8.47 9.37
CA GLY A 343 18.37 -9.29 9.49
C GLY A 343 18.66 -10.77 9.72
N LEU A 344 19.69 -11.34 9.07
CA LEU A 344 20.06 -12.75 9.23
C LEU A 344 20.53 -13.01 10.66
N ARG A 345 21.36 -12.11 11.20
CA ARG A 345 21.83 -12.18 12.59
C ARG A 345 20.76 -11.83 13.61
N GLY A 346 19.81 -10.97 13.26
CA GLY A 346 18.71 -10.53 14.12
C GLY A 346 17.44 -11.39 14.05
N SER A 347 17.39 -12.40 13.17
CA SER A 347 16.32 -13.38 13.17
C SER A 347 16.36 -14.18 14.49
N ASP A 348 15.19 -14.54 15.03
CA ASP A 348 14.98 -14.96 16.44
C ASP A 348 15.76 -16.21 16.94
N GLU A 349 16.72 -16.72 16.17
CA GLU A 349 17.63 -17.80 16.58
C GLU A 349 19.03 -17.55 15.95
N ASN A 350 20.03 -17.34 16.81
CA ASN A 350 21.42 -16.93 16.51
C ASN A 350 22.10 -17.74 15.38
N LEU A 351 21.83 -17.42 14.12
CA LEU A 351 22.58 -17.95 12.98
C LEU A 351 24.05 -17.52 13.10
N ASP A 352 24.97 -18.47 12.95
CA ASP A 352 26.41 -18.19 12.85
C ASP A 352 26.74 -17.64 11.46
N VAL A 353 26.51 -16.32 11.28
CA VAL A 353 26.67 -15.63 10.00
C VAL A 353 27.98 -14.84 9.97
N THR A 354 28.91 -15.30 9.13
CA THR A 354 30.13 -14.59 8.76
C THR A 354 29.93 -13.89 7.41
N SER A 355 30.14 -12.58 7.36
CA SER A 355 30.16 -11.86 6.08
C SER A 355 31.50 -12.11 5.35
N VAL A 356 31.48 -12.06 4.03
CA VAL A 356 32.66 -12.25 3.17
C VAL A 356 32.70 -11.09 2.18
N LEU A 357 33.87 -10.43 2.05
CA LEU A 357 34.06 -9.27 1.16
C LEU A 357 33.14 -8.07 1.48
N MET A 358 32.69 -7.94 2.72
CA MET A 358 31.83 -6.85 3.20
C MET A 358 32.53 -5.98 4.25
N ASP A 359 33.83 -5.76 4.04
CA ASP A 359 34.69 -4.97 4.90
C ASP A 359 35.24 -3.74 4.17
N ARG A 360 35.77 -2.80 4.94
CA ARG A 360 36.33 -1.54 4.39
C ARG A 360 37.51 -1.79 3.45
N GLY A 361 38.37 -2.76 3.74
CA GLY A 361 39.51 -3.09 2.89
C GLY A 361 39.07 -3.54 1.51
N THR A 362 37.98 -4.31 1.44
CA THR A 362 37.34 -4.67 0.17
C THR A 362 36.79 -3.45 -0.56
N PHE A 363 36.10 -2.54 0.12
CA PHE A 363 35.62 -1.30 -0.50
C PHE A 363 36.77 -0.46 -1.05
N GLU A 364 37.82 -0.22 -0.27
CA GLU A 364 38.96 0.60 -0.68
C GLU A 364 39.74 -0.02 -1.85
N ALA A 365 39.88 -1.35 -1.88
CA ALA A 365 40.58 -2.06 -2.95
C ALA A 365 39.89 -1.94 -4.32
N TYR A 366 38.57 -1.73 -4.34
CA TYR A 366 37.75 -1.66 -5.56
C TYR A 366 36.93 -0.37 -5.63
N ALA A 367 37.39 0.69 -4.97
CA ALA A 367 36.66 1.96 -4.87
C ALA A 367 36.47 2.64 -6.23
N ASP A 368 37.35 2.36 -7.19
CA ASP A 368 37.28 2.80 -8.59
C ASP A 368 36.10 2.18 -9.35
N LEU A 369 35.62 1.02 -8.89
CA LEU A 369 34.45 0.33 -9.45
C LEU A 369 33.14 0.71 -8.73
N ALA A 370 33.21 1.45 -7.63
CA ALA A 370 32.04 1.84 -6.84
C ALA A 370 31.26 3.01 -7.47
N VAL A 371 29.94 2.82 -7.58
CA VAL A 371 28.99 3.79 -8.15
C VAL A 371 28.25 4.53 -7.05
N ARG A 372 27.52 5.60 -7.41
CA ARG A 372 26.67 6.31 -6.45
C ARG A 372 25.40 5.50 -6.18
N ASP A 373 25.02 5.38 -4.91
CA ASP A 373 23.80 4.72 -4.46
C ASP A 373 22.65 5.74 -4.32
N PRO A 374 21.64 5.71 -5.19
CA PRO A 374 20.46 6.59 -5.09
C PRO A 374 19.53 6.19 -3.94
N SER A 375 19.69 5.00 -3.38
CA SER A 375 18.93 4.44 -2.26
C SER A 375 19.69 4.46 -0.94
N ALA A 376 20.85 5.12 -0.89
CA ALA A 376 21.65 5.23 0.32
C ALA A 376 20.80 5.72 1.50
N THR A 377 20.78 4.92 2.56
CA THR A 377 20.03 5.22 3.76
C THR A 377 20.98 5.23 4.95
N ARG A 378 20.76 6.16 5.88
CA ARG A 378 21.57 6.26 7.12
C ARG A 378 21.00 5.38 8.22
N ALA A 379 20.62 4.15 7.88
CA ALA A 379 20.10 3.21 8.86
C ALA A 379 21.22 2.80 9.82
N SER A 380 20.89 2.72 11.10
CA SER A 380 21.75 2.08 12.09
C SER A 380 21.35 0.62 12.21
N PHE A 381 22.32 -0.27 12.04
CA PHE A 381 22.13 -1.71 12.13
C PHE A 381 22.80 -2.22 13.42
N ILE A 382 22.01 -2.82 14.30
CA ILE A 382 22.45 -3.21 15.65
C ILE A 382 23.25 -4.52 15.69
N HIS A 383 23.20 -5.33 14.63
CA HIS A 383 23.85 -6.64 14.55
C HIS A 383 25.09 -6.67 13.62
N LEU A 384 25.58 -5.50 13.20
CA LEU A 384 26.85 -5.42 12.48
C LEU A 384 28.02 -5.48 13.44
N THR A 385 29.12 -6.06 12.98
CA THR A 385 30.43 -5.95 13.63
C THR A 385 31.01 -4.55 13.42
N ALA A 386 32.03 -4.20 14.20
CA ALA A 386 32.73 -2.93 14.05
C ALA A 386 33.34 -2.74 12.65
N GLU A 387 33.88 -3.82 12.05
CA GLU A 387 34.48 -3.79 10.70
C GLU A 387 33.44 -3.53 9.60
N GLU A 388 32.27 -4.14 9.72
CA GLU A 388 31.15 -3.96 8.77
C GLU A 388 30.51 -2.56 8.92
N ALA A 389 30.39 -2.06 10.15
CA ALA A 389 29.91 -0.70 10.39
C ALA A 389 30.89 0.35 9.82
N ASP A 390 32.20 0.16 9.98
CA ASP A 390 33.23 1.02 9.39
C ASP A 390 33.19 0.97 7.85
N ALA A 391 32.90 -0.19 7.26
CA ALA A 391 32.70 -0.31 5.81
C ALA A 391 31.47 0.49 5.33
N LEU A 392 30.34 0.39 6.03
CA LEU A 392 29.13 1.16 5.73
C LEU A 392 29.36 2.67 5.85
N ASP A 393 30.06 3.11 6.89
CA ASP A 393 30.41 4.52 7.09
C ASP A 393 31.37 5.02 5.99
N ALA A 394 32.34 4.20 5.56
CA ALA A 394 33.26 4.54 4.48
C ALA A 394 32.53 4.78 3.15
N LEU A 395 31.49 3.99 2.85
CA LEU A 395 30.63 4.17 1.68
C LEU A 395 29.91 5.53 1.69
N VAL A 396 29.37 5.92 2.86
CA VAL A 396 28.68 7.22 3.04
C VAL A 396 29.67 8.37 2.89
N VAL A 397 30.83 8.29 3.54
CA VAL A 397 31.89 9.32 3.48
C VAL A 397 32.42 9.50 2.05
N ALA A 398 32.48 8.43 1.26
CA ALA A 398 32.88 8.46 -0.14
C ALA A 398 31.83 9.07 -1.10
N GLY A 399 30.73 9.63 -0.56
CA GLY A 399 29.68 10.31 -1.33
C GLY A 399 28.51 9.40 -1.67
N ASP A 400 28.03 8.65 -0.68
CA ASP A 400 26.93 7.68 -0.80
C ASP A 400 27.22 6.66 -1.91
N LYS A 401 28.33 5.93 -1.75
CA LYS A 401 28.79 4.91 -2.71
C LYS A 401 28.16 3.55 -2.44
N ARG A 402 28.14 2.73 -3.49
CA ARG A 402 27.89 1.29 -3.46
C ARG A 402 28.91 0.57 -4.31
N LEU A 403 29.38 -0.58 -3.84
CA LEU A 403 30.11 -1.56 -4.65
C LEU A 403 29.25 -2.81 -4.84
N GLU A 404 28.86 -3.07 -6.09
CA GLU A 404 28.08 -4.25 -6.47
C GLU A 404 28.95 -5.52 -6.42
N GLN A 405 28.38 -6.62 -5.96
CA GLN A 405 29.04 -7.91 -5.77
C GLN A 405 29.81 -8.37 -7.02
N GLU A 406 29.21 -8.21 -8.20
CA GLU A 406 29.75 -8.63 -9.49
C GLU A 406 30.94 -7.79 -9.98
N ARG A 407 31.20 -6.63 -9.36
CA ARG A 407 32.34 -5.75 -9.70
C ARG A 407 33.64 -6.29 -9.13
N ILE A 408 33.59 -7.08 -8.07
CA ILE A 408 34.78 -7.70 -7.48
C ILE A 408 35.27 -8.79 -8.45
N PRO A 409 36.55 -8.77 -8.87
CA PRO A 409 37.09 -9.79 -9.77
C PRO A 409 36.82 -11.21 -9.28
N TRP A 410 36.22 -12.04 -10.13
CA TRP A 410 35.79 -13.39 -9.75
C TRP A 410 36.89 -14.26 -9.09
N PRO A 411 38.15 -14.29 -9.57
CA PRO A 411 39.20 -15.06 -8.90
C PRO A 411 39.45 -14.63 -7.45
N GLU A 412 39.30 -13.34 -7.18
CA GLU A 412 39.49 -12.75 -5.85
C GLU A 412 38.35 -13.11 -4.91
N ALA A 413 37.12 -12.95 -5.39
CA ALA A 413 35.94 -13.36 -4.66
C ALA A 413 35.92 -14.85 -4.32
N LEU A 414 36.24 -15.69 -5.30
CA LEU A 414 36.28 -17.13 -5.11
C LEU A 414 37.38 -17.55 -4.12
N ARG A 415 38.53 -16.87 -4.14
CA ARG A 415 39.60 -17.08 -3.15
C ARG A 415 39.12 -16.74 -1.74
N ALA A 416 38.45 -15.60 -1.55
CA ALA A 416 37.92 -15.18 -0.26
C ALA A 416 36.85 -16.15 0.27
N LEU A 417 35.89 -16.56 -0.57
CA LEU A 417 34.84 -17.52 -0.22
C LEU A 417 35.41 -18.89 0.16
N ARG A 418 36.35 -19.43 -0.63
CA ARG A 418 37.03 -20.71 -0.31
C ARG A 418 37.79 -20.61 1.01
N ALA A 419 38.48 -19.49 1.26
CA ALA A 419 39.20 -19.28 2.50
C ALA A 419 38.24 -19.19 3.69
N ALA A 420 37.12 -18.49 3.56
CA ALA A 420 36.10 -18.41 4.58
C ALA A 420 35.51 -19.80 4.89
N ALA A 421 35.17 -20.58 3.87
CA ALA A 421 34.59 -21.93 4.03
C ALA A 421 35.54 -22.92 4.73
N ARG A 422 36.85 -22.75 4.65
CA ARG A 422 37.85 -23.65 5.26
C ARG A 422 38.22 -23.31 6.70
N ARG A 423 37.90 -22.11 7.20
CA ARG A 423 38.27 -21.67 8.57
C ARG A 423 37.33 -22.23 9.64
N GLY A 424 36.78 -23.43 9.45
CA GLY A 424 35.72 -24.03 10.26
C GLY A 424 36.17 -25.33 10.88
#